data_AF-A0AAV0T061-F1
#
_entry.id   AF-A0AAV0T061-F1
#
_cell.length_a   1.000
_cell.length_b   1.000
_cell.length_c   1.000
_cell.angle_alpha   90.00
_cell.angle_beta   90.00
_cell.angle_gamma   90.00
#
_symmetry.space_group_name_H-M   'P 1'
#
loop_
_entity.id
_entity.type
_entity.pdbx_description
1 polymer ?
#
loop_
_entity_poly.entity_id
_entity_poly.type
_entity_poly.pdbx_seq_one_letter_code
_entity_poly.pdbx_strand_id
1 'polypeptide(L)'
;MGQSSSHTSTSGSENALLDVELEIRLDKPVLFTYAITSTGWYFSETGASFFKDMFSKHMLHANVALSVKYAGEFHIEKGHFGKYKLVIDNNSGTYAPLKEDLPKLKEFFENNFPGILVEAKDRNDDELKKSRQEILDAWA
;
A
#
# COMPACT_ATOMS: atom_id res chain seq x y z
N MET A 1 -60.30 -8.91 -16.17
CA MET A 1 -59.43 -8.04 -16.97
C MET A 1 -58.78 -7.03 -16.05
N GLY A 2 -57.45 -6.89 -16.11
CA GLY A 2 -56.67 -5.87 -15.38
C GLY A 2 -55.54 -6.48 -14.56
N GLN A 3 -54.35 -6.65 -15.17
CA GLN A 3 -53.09 -6.95 -14.48
C GLN A 3 -52.46 -5.65 -13.94
N SER A 4 -51.79 -5.70 -12.79
CA SER A 4 -50.54 -4.98 -12.47
C SER A 4 -50.09 -5.39 -11.05
N SER A 5 -49.15 -6.32 -10.92
CA SER A 5 -47.70 -6.11 -10.79
C SER A 5 -47.26 -5.63 -9.39
N SER A 6 -46.50 -6.54 -8.77
CA SER A 6 -45.83 -6.49 -7.48
C SER A 6 -44.79 -5.37 -7.35
N HIS A 7 -44.77 -4.68 -6.22
CA HIS A 7 -43.57 -4.02 -5.70
C HIS A 7 -43.41 -4.33 -4.21
N THR A 8 -42.54 -5.29 -3.93
CA THR A 8 -41.92 -5.51 -2.62
C THR A 8 -40.99 -4.34 -2.31
N SER A 9 -41.29 -3.61 -1.24
CA SER A 9 -40.44 -2.57 -0.69
C SER A 9 -39.26 -3.21 0.06
N THR A 10 -38.14 -3.42 -0.63
CA THR A 10 -36.87 -3.76 0.04
C THR A 10 -36.29 -2.46 0.61
N SER A 11 -36.40 -2.28 1.92
CA SER A 11 -35.70 -1.26 2.68
C SER A 11 -34.20 -1.57 2.65
N GLY A 12 -33.44 -0.81 1.86
CA GLY A 12 -32.00 -0.98 1.77
C GLY A 12 -31.37 0.29 1.22
N SER A 13 -31.30 1.34 2.04
CA SER A 13 -30.58 2.56 1.66
C SER A 13 -30.22 3.41 2.88
N GLU A 14 -29.37 2.92 3.77
CA GLU A 14 -28.72 3.79 4.77
C GLU A 14 -27.24 3.50 5.03
N ASN A 15 -26.54 2.71 4.20
CA ASN A 15 -25.09 2.51 4.35
C ASN A 15 -24.32 2.70 3.04
N ALA A 16 -24.55 3.81 2.34
CA ALA A 16 -23.80 4.18 1.14
C ALA A 16 -22.69 5.23 1.42
N LEU A 17 -22.32 5.44 2.69
CA LEU A 17 -21.43 6.55 3.09
C LEU A 17 -20.17 6.14 3.85
N LEU A 18 -19.82 4.85 3.89
CA LEU A 18 -18.59 4.38 4.54
C LEU A 18 -17.84 3.33 3.71
N ASP A 19 -17.96 3.37 2.38
CA ASP A 19 -16.95 2.76 1.52
C ASP A 19 -15.84 3.79 1.33
N VAL A 20 -14.99 3.91 2.35
CA VAL A 20 -13.64 4.44 2.13
C VAL A 20 -12.97 3.40 1.25
N GLU A 21 -12.94 3.69 -0.05
CA GLU A 21 -12.34 2.92 -1.14
C GLU A 21 -10.83 2.78 -0.90
N LEU A 22 -10.46 1.93 0.06
CA LEU A 22 -9.09 1.50 0.32
C LEU A 22 -8.77 0.45 -0.73
N GLU A 23 -7.87 0.83 -1.64
CA GLU A 23 -7.63 0.27 -2.97
C GLU A 23 -7.59 -1.26 -3.03
N ILE A 24 -8.73 -1.81 -3.41
CA ILE A 24 -8.85 -3.13 -3.99
C ILE A 24 -9.38 -2.90 -5.40
N ARG A 25 -8.47 -2.86 -6.39
CA ARG A 25 -8.88 -2.76 -7.79
C ARG A 25 -9.29 -4.17 -8.24
N LEU A 26 -10.54 -4.34 -8.65
CA LEU A 26 -11.08 -5.62 -9.16
C LEU A 26 -11.02 -6.80 -8.15
N ASP A 27 -11.17 -6.54 -6.85
CA ASP A 27 -11.00 -7.53 -5.77
C ASP A 27 -9.57 -8.09 -5.61
N LYS A 28 -8.56 -7.45 -6.22
CA LYS A 28 -7.16 -7.90 -6.18
C LYS A 28 -6.27 -6.96 -5.34
N PRO A 29 -5.30 -7.51 -4.59
CA PRO A 29 -4.33 -6.72 -3.85
C PRO A 29 -3.39 -6.00 -4.82
N VAL A 30 -2.91 -4.81 -4.45
CA VAL A 30 -2.01 -3.98 -5.26
C VAL A 30 -0.71 -3.75 -4.49
N LEU A 31 0.42 -3.87 -5.18
CA LEU A 31 1.74 -3.60 -4.62
C LEU A 31 2.15 -2.18 -5.00
N PHE A 32 2.78 -1.45 -4.08
CA PHE A 32 3.27 -0.09 -4.29
C PHE A 32 4.76 -0.02 -3.98
N THR A 33 5.49 0.82 -4.72
CA THR A 33 6.85 1.25 -4.38
C THR A 33 6.77 2.59 -3.68
N TYR A 34 7.50 2.78 -2.58
CA TYR A 34 7.50 4.02 -1.81
C TYR A 34 8.89 4.59 -1.59
N ALA A 35 8.93 5.90 -1.32
CA ALA A 35 10.08 6.64 -0.84
C ALA A 35 9.65 7.66 0.23
N ILE A 36 10.36 7.68 1.36
CA ILE A 36 10.21 8.66 2.43
C ILE A 36 11.41 9.59 2.39
N THR A 37 11.13 10.89 2.38
CA THR A 37 12.12 11.96 2.45
C THR A 37 11.84 12.84 3.66
N SER A 38 12.66 13.86 3.89
CA SER A 38 12.37 14.87 4.92
C SER A 38 11.13 15.72 4.62
N THR A 39 10.61 15.68 3.38
CA THR A 39 9.49 16.52 2.94
C THR A 39 8.19 15.76 2.76
N GLY A 40 8.21 14.42 2.77
CA GLY A 40 7.00 13.64 2.63
C GLY A 40 7.22 12.16 2.32
N TRP A 41 6.09 11.46 2.20
CA TRP A 41 6.00 10.07 1.77
C TRP A 41 5.39 10.03 0.37
N TYR A 42 6.12 9.47 -0.58
CA TYR A 42 5.76 9.38 -1.99
C TYR A 42 5.67 7.92 -2.39
N PHE A 43 4.68 7.54 -3.20
CA PHE A 43 4.52 6.17 -3.67
C PHE A 43 3.79 6.07 -5.01
N SER A 44 3.91 4.92 -5.67
CA SER A 44 3.13 4.56 -6.86
C SER A 44 3.00 3.04 -6.96
N GLU A 45 2.00 2.59 -7.71
CA GLU A 45 1.77 1.18 -8.00
C GLU A 45 3.02 0.53 -8.66
N THR A 46 3.47 -0.59 -8.10
CA THR A 46 4.60 -1.39 -8.57
C THR A 46 4.20 -2.06 -9.88
N GLY A 47 4.90 -1.71 -10.97
CA GLY A 47 4.53 -2.06 -12.35
C GLY A 47 4.44 -0.83 -13.25
N ALA A 48 4.28 0.36 -12.67
CA ALA A 48 4.61 1.60 -13.36
C ALA A 48 6.15 1.75 -13.39
N SER A 49 6.75 1.81 -14.58
CA SER A 49 8.18 2.09 -14.79
C SER A 49 8.69 3.40 -14.14
N PHE A 50 7.76 4.19 -13.58
CA PHE A 50 7.94 5.49 -12.98
C PHE A 50 9.06 5.57 -11.93
N PHE A 51 9.11 4.67 -10.93
CA PHE A 51 10.15 4.77 -9.88
C PHE A 51 11.52 4.33 -10.36
N LYS A 52 11.60 3.30 -11.21
CA LYS A 52 12.86 2.88 -11.82
C LYS A 52 13.49 4.04 -12.61
N ASP A 53 12.68 4.85 -13.28
CA ASP A 53 13.13 6.03 -13.99
C ASP A 53 13.40 7.25 -13.08
N MET A 54 12.62 7.44 -12.01
CA MET A 54 12.84 8.49 -11.00
C MET A 54 14.22 8.34 -10.34
N PHE A 55 14.59 7.13 -9.96
CA PHE A 55 15.88 6.84 -9.31
C PHE A 55 17.05 6.73 -10.30
N SER A 56 16.83 6.31 -11.55
CA SER A 56 17.93 5.89 -12.43
C SER A 56 18.62 7.01 -13.22
N LYS A 57 18.00 8.18 -13.50
CA LYS A 57 18.66 9.19 -14.37
C LYS A 57 18.43 10.68 -14.06
N HIS A 58 17.41 11.07 -13.30
CA HIS A 58 17.17 12.51 -13.04
C HIS A 58 17.47 12.92 -11.59
N MET A 59 17.31 12.03 -10.60
CA MET A 59 17.53 12.37 -9.19
C MET A 59 19.01 12.33 -8.77
N LEU A 60 19.86 11.64 -9.53
CA LEU A 60 21.33 11.70 -9.41
C LEU A 60 21.96 12.85 -10.22
N HIS A 61 21.32 13.25 -11.33
CA HIS A 61 21.81 14.33 -12.20
C HIS A 61 21.28 15.71 -11.78
N ALA A 62 20.07 15.78 -11.21
CA ALA A 62 19.59 16.96 -10.53
C ALA A 62 20.18 16.93 -9.12
N ASN A 63 20.99 17.93 -8.77
CA ASN A 63 21.48 18.20 -7.41
C ASN A 63 20.33 18.47 -6.39
N VAL A 64 19.10 18.05 -6.71
CA VAL A 64 17.94 17.95 -5.84
C VAL A 64 18.13 16.70 -5.00
N ALA A 65 18.97 16.85 -3.98
CA ALA A 65 19.10 15.89 -2.90
C ALA A 65 17.79 15.85 -2.09
N LEU A 66 16.73 15.26 -2.66
CA LEU A 66 15.72 14.61 -1.83
C LEU A 66 16.48 13.49 -1.12
N SER A 67 16.94 13.76 0.11
CA SER A 67 17.64 12.76 0.91
C SER A 67 16.62 11.68 1.25
N VAL A 68 16.50 10.66 0.39
CA VAL A 68 15.66 9.51 0.64
C VAL A 68 16.16 8.88 1.94
N LYS A 69 15.28 8.87 2.94
CA LYS A 69 15.56 8.29 4.25
C LYS A 69 15.27 6.80 4.21
N TYR A 70 14.14 6.45 3.61
CA TYR A 70 13.67 5.07 3.48
C TYR A 70 12.99 4.87 2.14
N ALA A 71 13.17 3.71 1.53
CA ALA A 71 12.38 3.26 0.39
C ALA A 71 12.16 1.75 0.46
N GLY A 72 11.11 1.27 -0.19
CA GLY A 72 10.76 -0.14 -0.25
C GLY A 72 9.47 -0.36 -1.04
N GLU A 73 8.83 -1.48 -0.78
CA GLU A 73 7.50 -1.81 -1.26
C GLU A 73 6.50 -1.87 -0.09
N PHE A 74 5.22 -1.63 -0.38
CA PHE A 74 4.14 -1.88 0.57
C PHE A 74 2.88 -2.32 -0.14
N HIS A 75 1.98 -2.96 0.61
CA HIS A 75 0.63 -3.26 0.17
C HIS A 75 -0.34 -3.17 1.35
N ILE A 76 -1.62 -3.07 1.04
CA ILE A 76 -2.69 -3.06 2.04
C ILE A 76 -3.39 -4.41 2.05
N GLU A 77 -3.50 -5.02 3.23
CA GLU A 77 -4.25 -6.25 3.45
C GLU A 77 -5.52 -5.96 4.25
N LYS A 78 -6.59 -6.70 3.95
CA LYS A 78 -7.76 -6.77 4.84
C LYS A 78 -7.38 -7.57 6.08
N GLY A 79 -7.29 -6.90 7.22
CA GLY A 79 -7.09 -7.51 8.53
C GLY A 79 -8.39 -8.06 9.13
N HIS A 80 -8.28 -8.61 10.35
CA HIS A 80 -9.44 -9.12 11.08
C HIS A 80 -10.39 -7.98 11.49
N PHE A 81 -11.69 -8.28 11.53
CA PHE A 81 -12.75 -7.34 11.92
C PHE A 81 -12.88 -6.08 11.05
N GLY A 82 -12.53 -6.16 9.76
CA GLY A 82 -12.69 -5.06 8.81
C GLY A 82 -11.65 -3.93 8.97
N LYS A 83 -10.59 -4.16 9.76
CA LYS A 83 -9.47 -3.22 9.86
C LYS A 83 -8.47 -3.46 8.74
N TYR A 84 -7.91 -2.40 8.19
CA TYR A 84 -6.85 -2.50 7.19
C TYR A 84 -5.49 -2.61 7.85
N LYS A 85 -4.62 -3.43 7.26
CA LYS A 85 -3.22 -3.61 7.68
C LYS A 85 -2.31 -3.13 6.55
N LEU A 86 -1.45 -2.16 6.86
CA LEU A 86 -0.35 -1.73 6.02
C LEU A 86 0.84 -2.66 6.24
N VAL A 87 1.19 -3.46 5.25
CA VAL A 87 2.42 -4.25 5.24
C VAL A 87 3.46 -3.50 4.44
N ILE A 88 4.54 -3.08 5.09
CA ILE A 88 5.61 -2.26 4.51
C ILE A 88 6.96 -2.95 4.69
N ASP A 89 7.82 -2.90 3.68
CA ASP A 89 9.12 -3.54 3.74
C ASP A 89 10.29 -2.59 3.46
N ASN A 90 11.52 -3.13 3.55
CA ASN A 90 12.76 -2.45 3.20
C ASN A 90 13.33 -2.90 1.84
N ASN A 91 12.51 -3.35 0.90
CA ASN A 91 12.96 -3.92 -0.37
C ASN A 91 13.17 -2.87 -1.49
N SER A 92 14.15 -1.96 -1.33
CA SER A 92 14.48 -0.93 -2.36
C SER A 92 15.92 -0.95 -2.89
N GLY A 93 16.74 -1.91 -2.45
CA GLY A 93 18.16 -1.94 -2.81
C GLY A 93 18.98 -0.93 -2.01
N THR A 94 19.41 0.17 -2.65
CA THR A 94 20.39 1.13 -2.09
C THR A 94 19.84 2.01 -0.96
N TYR A 95 18.52 2.17 -0.86
CA TYR A 95 17.85 3.03 0.14
C TYR A 95 17.00 2.24 1.14
N ALA A 96 17.30 0.95 1.28
CA ALA A 96 16.60 0.05 2.18
C ALA A 96 16.81 0.48 3.65
N PRO A 97 15.74 0.72 4.44
CA PRO A 97 15.86 0.78 5.89
C PRO A 97 16.67 -0.42 6.41
N LEU A 98 17.60 -0.17 7.33
CA LEU A 98 18.23 -1.27 8.05
C LEU A 98 17.15 -2.03 8.84
N LYS A 99 17.34 -3.34 9.04
CA LYS A 99 16.39 -4.18 9.77
C LYS A 99 16.08 -3.63 11.17
N GLU A 100 17.06 -3.00 11.80
CA GLU A 100 16.94 -2.32 13.10
C GLU A 100 16.04 -1.07 13.09
N ASP A 101 15.81 -0.48 11.92
CA ASP A 101 14.95 0.69 11.75
C ASP A 101 13.50 0.31 11.40
N LEU A 102 13.20 -0.95 11.08
CA LEU A 102 11.83 -1.40 10.80
C LEU A 102 10.85 -1.11 11.95
N PRO A 103 11.21 -1.27 13.23
CA PRO A 103 10.33 -0.84 14.34
C PRO A 103 10.05 0.67 14.32
N LYS A 104 11.04 1.51 13.99
CA LYS A 104 10.84 2.97 13.88
C LYS A 104 9.96 3.31 12.69
N LEU A 105 10.12 2.61 11.58
CA LEU A 105 9.27 2.77 10.40
C LEU A 105 7.82 2.41 10.75
N LYS A 106 7.61 1.31 11.46
CA LYS A 106 6.29 0.92 11.97
C LYS A 106 5.68 2.02 12.84
N GLU A 107 6.39 2.46 13.89
CA GLU A 107 5.92 3.50 14.80
C GLU A 107 5.64 4.82 14.06
N PHE A 108 6.45 5.17 13.06
CA PHE A 108 6.23 6.34 12.22
C PHE A 108 4.85 6.28 11.55
N PHE A 109 4.48 5.17 10.92
CA PHE A 109 3.17 5.05 10.28
C PHE A 109 2.02 4.97 11.29
N GLU A 110 2.17 4.25 12.40
CA GLU A 110 1.14 4.16 13.44
C GLU A 110 0.83 5.52 14.08
N ASN A 111 1.85 6.36 14.27
CA ASN A 111 1.69 7.72 14.80
C ASN A 111 1.04 8.68 13.80
N ASN A 112 1.33 8.54 12.50
CA ASN A 112 0.79 9.42 11.46
C ASN A 112 -0.63 9.01 11.02
N PHE A 113 -1.00 7.74 11.16
CA PHE A 113 -2.29 7.20 10.74
C PHE A 113 -2.98 6.45 11.90
N PRO A 114 -3.57 7.16 12.88
CA PRO A 114 -4.21 6.52 14.02
C PRO A 114 -5.28 5.51 13.61
N GLY A 115 -5.15 4.27 14.06
CA GLY A 115 -6.11 3.19 13.79
C GLY A 115 -5.76 2.27 12.63
N ILE A 116 -4.70 2.55 11.86
CA ILE A 116 -4.14 1.58 10.91
C ILE A 116 -3.28 0.55 11.65
N LEU A 117 -3.36 -0.72 11.26
CA LEU A 117 -2.41 -1.72 11.71
C LEU A 117 -1.18 -1.66 10.80
N VAL A 118 0.02 -1.55 11.36
CA VAL A 118 1.26 -1.52 10.56
C VAL A 118 2.13 -2.73 10.88
N GLU A 119 2.61 -3.38 9.83
CA GLU A 119 3.57 -4.47 9.90
C GLU A 119 4.78 -4.12 9.03
N ALA A 120 5.91 -3.83 9.68
CA ALA A 120 7.17 -3.59 8.98
C ALA A 120 7.97 -4.90 8.88
N LYS A 121 8.16 -5.41 7.67
CA LYS A 121 8.83 -6.69 7.41
C LYS A 121 10.21 -6.49 6.78
N ASP A 122 11.12 -7.41 7.10
CA ASP A 122 12.43 -7.44 6.44
C ASP A 122 12.30 -8.10 5.06
N ARG A 123 13.04 -7.62 4.07
CA ARG A 123 13.08 -8.17 2.70
C ARG A 123 13.41 -9.66 2.64
N ASN A 124 14.06 -10.21 3.67
CA ASN A 124 14.38 -11.63 3.73
C ASN A 124 13.27 -12.48 4.36
N ASP A 125 12.20 -11.88 4.88
CA ASP A 125 11.06 -12.58 5.44
C ASP A 125 10.36 -13.44 4.38
N ASP A 126 10.18 -14.73 4.66
CA ASP A 126 9.67 -15.67 3.67
C ASP A 126 8.16 -15.50 3.44
N GLU A 127 7.41 -15.04 4.45
CA GLU A 127 5.99 -14.72 4.27
C GLU A 127 5.81 -13.48 3.40
N LEU A 128 6.66 -12.45 3.57
CA LEU A 128 6.66 -11.26 2.72
C LEU A 128 6.92 -11.60 1.26
N LYS A 129 7.92 -12.45 0.98
CA LYS A 129 8.21 -12.89 -0.40
C LYS A 129 7.03 -13.63 -1.01
N LYS A 130 6.36 -14.47 -0.21
CA LYS A 130 5.18 -15.22 -0.64
C LYS A 130 4.02 -14.27 -0.95
N SER A 131 3.67 -13.36 -0.05
CA SER A 131 2.58 -12.39 -0.28
C SER A 131 2.86 -11.51 -1.49
N ARG A 132 4.12 -11.06 -1.65
CA ARG A 132 4.55 -10.32 -2.84
C ARG A 132 4.34 -11.11 -4.13
N GLN A 133 4.71 -12.38 -4.15
CA GLN A 133 4.52 -13.24 -5.32
C GLN A 133 3.03 -13.46 -5.63
N GLU A 134 2.20 -13.71 -4.62
CA GLU A 134 0.74 -13.86 -4.77
C GLU A 134 0.09 -12.59 -5.36
N ILE A 135 0.53 -11.41 -4.94
CA ILE A 135 0.07 -10.14 -5.52
C ILE A 135 0.47 -10.05 -7.00
N LEU A 136 1.74 -10.33 -7.33
CA LEU A 136 2.21 -10.27 -8.72
C LEU A 136 1.49 -11.28 -9.63
N ASP A 137 1.26 -12.51 -9.14
CA ASP A 137 0.55 -13.57 -9.87
C ASP A 137 -0.93 -13.22 -10.11
N ALA A 138 -1.56 -12.44 -9.21
CA ALA A 138 -2.93 -11.98 -9.40
C ALA A 138 -3.07 -11.01 -10.59
N TRP A 139 -1.98 -10.37 -11.03
CA TRP A 139 -1.94 -9.42 -12.14
C TRP A 139 -1.24 -9.94 -13.41
N ALA A 140 -0.71 -11.17 -13.38
CA ALA A 140 -0.14 -11.87 -14.53
C ALA A 140 -1.23 -12.40 -15.48
#